data_AF-A0A1C0SRW2-F1
#
_entry.id   AF-A0A1C0SRW2-F1
#
_cell.length_a   1.000
_cell.length_b   1.000
_cell.length_c   1.000
_cell.angle_alpha   90.00
_cell.angle_beta   90.00
_cell.angle_gamma   90.00
#
_symmetry.space_group_name_H-M   'P 1'
#
loop_
_entity.id
_entity.type
_entity.pdbx_description
1 polymer ?
#
loop_
_entity_poly.entity_id
_entity_poly.type
_entity_poly.pdbx_seq_one_letter_code
_entity_poly.pdbx_strand_id
1 'polypeptide(L)'
;MRSLGALFANITGYIFLALAVLVLLEVLGRKLFGFSLQGVDELGGYALAVGSSLAFTTALVDRAHIRIELFHLKLPKVLQTLLNWLSIVLLAGFGVMLAWVCLTILLDTLTYQSTAPTPWATPLIYPQGVWYASLVVFAVVAVAMALHATALLLTGKASVLNRTYGPRETVEEIKDELQDLDRR
;
A
#
# COMPACT_ATOMS: atom_id res chain seq x y z
N MET A 1 -2.79 15.21 3.34
CA MET A 1 -2.10 13.92 3.12
C MET A 1 -1.92 13.14 4.42
N ARG A 2 -1.34 13.71 5.49
CA ARG A 2 -1.16 13.02 6.80
C ARG A 2 -2.45 12.39 7.38
N SER A 3 -3.59 13.08 7.32
CA SER A 3 -4.87 12.53 7.81
C SER A 3 -5.40 11.34 6.98
N LEU A 4 -5.12 11.32 5.69
CA LEU A 4 -5.56 10.26 4.78
C LEU A 4 -4.72 8.99 4.96
N GLY A 5 -3.40 9.15 5.13
CA GLY A 5 -2.50 8.05 5.48
C GLY A 5 -2.87 7.40 6.81
N ALA A 6 -3.15 8.21 7.84
CA ALA A 6 -3.58 7.72 9.15
C ALA A 6 -4.90 6.93 9.09
N LEU A 7 -5.87 7.37 8.27
CA LEU A 7 -7.13 6.66 8.09
C LEU A 7 -6.93 5.29 7.45
N PHE A 8 -6.16 5.21 6.37
CA PHE A 8 -5.86 3.92 5.73
C PHE A 8 -5.05 3.00 6.65
N ALA A 9 -4.07 3.55 7.39
CA ALA A 9 -3.29 2.79 8.36
C ALA A 9 -4.17 2.20 9.48
N ASN A 10 -5.11 2.98 10.02
CA ASN A 10 -6.05 2.52 11.04
C ASN A 10 -6.98 1.44 10.51
N ILE A 11 -7.56 1.62 9.31
CA ILE A 11 -8.43 0.61 8.68
C ILE A 11 -7.68 -0.70 8.50
N THR A 12 -6.47 -0.64 7.93
CA THR A 12 -5.61 -1.82 7.75
C THR A 12 -5.27 -2.47 9.09
N GLY A 13 -4.93 -1.68 10.11
CA GLY A 13 -4.67 -2.16 11.46
C GLY A 13 -5.86 -2.90 12.08
N TYR A 14 -7.08 -2.37 11.95
CA TYR A 14 -8.29 -3.03 12.42
C TYR A 14 -8.60 -4.32 11.66
N ILE A 15 -8.35 -4.37 10.34
CA ILE A 15 -8.50 -5.59 9.54
C ILE A 15 -7.55 -6.68 10.06
N PHE A 16 -6.27 -6.37 10.28
CA PHE A 16 -5.31 -7.33 10.80
C PHE A 16 -5.58 -7.75 12.25
N LEU A 17 -6.07 -6.83 13.09
CA LEU A 17 -6.48 -7.15 14.45
C LEU A 17 -7.68 -8.11 14.45
N ALA A 18 -8.70 -7.84 13.63
CA ALA A 18 -9.85 -8.72 13.47
C ALA A 18 -9.42 -10.10 12.95
N LEU A 19 -8.50 -10.14 11.99
CA LEU A 19 -7.94 -11.39 11.49
C LEU A 19 -7.20 -12.17 12.58
N ALA A 20 -6.36 -11.51 13.39
CA ALA A 20 -5.64 -12.14 14.48
C ALA A 20 -6.59 -12.77 15.52
N VAL A 21 -7.68 -12.08 15.85
CA VAL A 21 -8.73 -12.60 16.74
C VAL A 21 -9.43 -13.80 16.12
N LEU A 22 -9.78 -13.76 14.83
CA LEU A 22 -10.40 -14.89 14.12
C LEU A 22 -9.48 -16.12 14.09
N VAL A 23 -8.21 -15.94 13.78
CA VAL A 23 -7.21 -17.03 13.80
C VAL A 23 -7.06 -17.61 15.20
N LEU A 24 -7.03 -16.76 16.23
CA LEU A 24 -6.97 -17.20 17.63
C LEU A 24 -8.20 -18.03 18.00
N LEU A 25 -9.41 -17.58 17.64
CA LEU A 25 -10.64 -18.30 17.90
C LEU A 25 -10.69 -19.65 17.19
N GLU A 26 -10.21 -19.75 15.95
CA GLU A 26 -10.13 -21.05 15.27
C GLU A 26 -9.11 -21.97 15.95
N VAL A 27 -7.92 -21.47 16.30
CA VAL A 27 -6.92 -22.30 16.99
C VAL A 27 -7.46 -22.82 18.33
N LEU A 28 -8.16 -21.98 19.10
CA LEU A 28 -8.81 -22.36 20.35
C LEU A 28 -9.98 -23.32 20.13
N GLY A 29 -10.85 -23.06 19.16
CA GLY A 29 -11.99 -23.92 18.80
C GLY A 29 -11.55 -25.34 18.45
N ARG A 30 -10.52 -25.44 17.59
CA ARG A 30 -9.93 -26.71 17.17
C ARG A 30 -9.30 -27.46 18.34
N LYS A 31 -8.60 -26.74 19.23
CA LYS A 31 -7.83 -27.35 20.32
C LYS A 31 -8.67 -27.69 21.57
N LEU A 32 -9.73 -26.93 21.84
CA LEU A 32 -10.55 -27.07 23.04
C LEU A 32 -11.89 -27.80 22.80
N PHE A 33 -12.46 -27.68 21.60
CA PHE A 33 -13.82 -28.14 21.31
C PHE A 33 -13.93 -29.06 20.09
N GLY A 34 -12.83 -29.28 19.35
CA GLY A 34 -12.79 -30.19 18.20
C GLY A 34 -13.59 -29.71 16.97
N PHE A 35 -14.10 -28.48 16.98
CA PHE A 35 -14.73 -27.87 15.80
C PHE A 35 -13.71 -26.99 15.05
N SER A 36 -13.80 -26.94 13.73
CA SER A 36 -13.04 -26.02 12.87
C SER A 36 -14.00 -25.24 12.01
N LEU A 37 -13.73 -23.95 11.86
CA LEU A 37 -14.53 -23.05 11.03
C LEU A 37 -14.27 -23.27 9.53
N GLN A 38 -13.26 -24.07 9.18
CA GLN A 38 -12.88 -24.48 7.82
C GLN A 38 -13.02 -23.33 6.80
N GLY A 39 -12.00 -22.48 6.67
CA GLY A 39 -12.04 -21.33 5.74
C GLY A 39 -11.46 -20.03 6.31
N VAL A 40 -10.97 -20.01 7.56
CA VAL A 40 -10.28 -18.83 8.11
C VAL A 40 -8.95 -18.58 7.39
N ASP A 41 -8.32 -19.62 6.84
CA ASP A 41 -7.14 -19.47 5.99
C ASP A 41 -7.46 -18.65 4.72
N GLU A 42 -8.68 -18.80 4.15
CA GLU A 42 -9.13 -17.97 3.01
C GLU A 42 -9.38 -16.53 3.41
N LEU A 43 -10.06 -16.32 4.55
CA LEU A 43 -10.29 -14.98 5.09
C LEU A 43 -8.96 -14.29 5.40
N GLY A 44 -7.96 -15.03 5.88
CA GLY A 44 -6.59 -14.56 6.05
C GLY A 44 -5.95 -14.14 4.74
N GLY A 45 -6.09 -14.94 3.69
CA GLY A 45 -5.63 -14.57 2.34
C GLY A 45 -6.30 -13.29 1.81
N TYR A 46 -7.61 -13.16 1.99
CA TYR A 46 -8.37 -11.98 1.53
C TYR A 46 -7.99 -10.72 2.32
N ALA A 47 -7.93 -10.84 3.64
CA ALA A 47 -7.51 -9.75 4.52
C ALA A 47 -6.07 -9.32 4.23
N LEU A 48 -5.17 -10.25 3.94
CA LEU A 48 -3.80 -9.95 3.55
C LEU A 48 -3.74 -9.22 2.20
N ALA A 49 -4.51 -9.65 1.20
CA ALA A 49 -4.54 -9.02 -0.12
C ALA A 49 -5.04 -7.56 -0.05
N VAL A 50 -6.15 -7.34 0.67
CA VAL A 50 -6.71 -6.00 0.89
C VAL A 50 -5.78 -5.16 1.77
N GLY A 51 -5.33 -5.69 2.90
CA GLY A 51 -4.45 -4.97 3.82
C GLY A 51 -3.12 -4.56 3.20
N SER A 52 -2.50 -5.45 2.41
CA SER A 52 -1.23 -5.16 1.72
C SER A 52 -1.40 -4.10 0.63
N SER A 53 -2.49 -4.15 -0.14
CA SER A 53 -2.76 -3.15 -1.19
C SER A 53 -3.07 -1.77 -0.60
N LEU A 54 -3.79 -1.69 0.52
CA LEU A 54 -3.95 -0.42 1.27
C LEU A 54 -2.62 0.06 1.86
N ALA A 55 -1.78 -0.85 2.35
CA ALA A 55 -0.46 -0.53 2.89
C ALA A 55 0.48 0.07 1.82
N PHE A 56 0.31 -0.25 0.54
CA PHE A 56 1.06 0.42 -0.54
C PHE A 56 0.74 1.92 -0.59
N THR A 57 -0.52 2.30 -0.37
CA THR A 57 -0.92 3.71 -0.36
C THR A 57 -0.31 4.45 0.82
N THR A 58 -0.33 3.86 2.02
CA THR A 58 0.29 4.47 3.21
C THR A 58 1.80 4.54 3.06
N ALA A 59 2.45 3.47 2.60
CA ALA A 59 3.89 3.46 2.36
C ALA A 59 4.32 4.52 1.32
N LEU A 60 3.51 4.76 0.31
CA LEU A 60 3.74 5.80 -0.68
C LEU A 60 3.62 7.22 -0.10
N VAL A 61 2.56 7.48 0.67
CA VAL A 61 2.32 8.78 1.31
C VAL A 61 3.40 9.10 2.35
N ASP A 62 3.81 8.11 3.14
CA ASP A 62 4.79 8.26 4.22
C ASP A 62 6.24 8.11 3.74
N ARG A 63 6.44 7.83 2.45
CA ARG A 63 7.75 7.60 1.82
C ARG A 63 8.55 6.49 2.51
N ALA A 64 7.86 5.42 2.92
CA ALA A 64 8.41 4.28 3.66
C ALA A 64 9.06 3.21 2.75
N HIS A 65 9.14 3.44 1.44
CA HIS A 65 9.86 2.53 0.54
C HIS A 65 11.36 2.56 0.83
N ILE A 66 11.96 1.39 1.06
CA ILE A 66 13.40 1.24 1.27
C ILE A 66 14.13 1.70 0.02
N ARG A 67 15.02 2.70 0.15
CA ARG A 67 15.85 3.24 -0.92
C ARG A 67 17.33 3.12 -0.54
N ILE A 68 18.16 2.66 -1.48
CA ILE A 68 19.61 2.56 -1.25
C ILE A 68 20.25 3.91 -1.62
N GLU A 69 20.65 4.68 -0.61
CA GLU A 69 21.09 6.08 -0.78
C GLU A 69 22.58 6.26 -1.06
N LEU A 70 23.39 5.21 -0.86
CA LEU A 70 24.85 5.26 -0.95
C LEU A 70 25.37 5.84 -2.28
N PHE A 71 24.66 5.57 -3.37
CA PHE A 71 24.98 6.11 -4.69
C PHE A 71 24.30 7.45 -4.93
N HIS A 72 23.07 7.65 -4.44
CA HIS A 72 22.29 8.88 -4.66
C HIS A 72 22.99 10.12 -4.11
N LEU A 73 23.60 10.01 -2.92
CA LEU A 73 24.31 11.10 -2.24
C LEU A 73 25.56 11.59 -3.01
N LYS A 74 26.15 10.75 -3.86
CA LYS A 74 27.35 11.08 -4.65
C LYS A 74 27.03 11.72 -6.00
N LEU A 75 25.77 11.75 -6.41
CA LEU A 75 25.35 12.28 -7.71
C LEU A 75 25.19 13.80 -7.70
N PRO A 76 25.37 14.49 -8.84
CA PRO A 76 25.05 15.91 -8.96
C PRO A 76 23.54 16.14 -8.77
N LYS A 77 23.17 17.30 -8.21
CA LYS A 77 21.78 17.66 -7.85
C LYS A 77 20.78 17.47 -8.99
N VAL A 78 21.19 17.71 -10.23
CA VAL A 78 20.33 17.53 -11.41
C VAL A 78 19.93 16.06 -11.59
N LEU A 79 20.90 15.16 -11.48
CA LEU A 79 20.65 13.72 -11.65
C LEU A 79 19.86 13.15 -10.47
N GLN A 80 20.09 13.63 -9.25
CA GLN A 80 19.24 13.30 -8.09
C GLN A 80 17.77 13.66 -8.36
N THR A 81 17.54 14.88 -8.87
CA THR A 81 16.19 15.38 -9.20
C THR A 81 15.51 14.52 -10.25
N LEU A 82 16.23 14.18 -11.33
CA LEU A 82 15.71 13.32 -12.39
C LEU A 82 15.39 11.92 -11.89
N LEU A 83 16.25 11.33 -11.05
CA LEU A 83 16.02 10.00 -10.48
C LEU A 83 14.83 9.97 -9.51
N ASN A 84 14.68 11.01 -8.67
CA ASN A 84 13.56 11.12 -7.75
C ASN A 84 12.23 11.28 -8.51
N TRP A 85 12.23 12.10 -9.56
CA TRP A 85 11.09 12.25 -10.47
C TRP A 85 10.77 10.94 -11.21
N LEU A 86 11.78 10.30 -11.80
CA LEU A 86 11.61 9.05 -12.54
C LEU A 86 11.06 7.96 -11.63
N SER A 87 11.54 7.88 -10.39
CA SER A 87 11.08 6.88 -9.41
C SER A 87 9.58 7.01 -9.13
N ILE A 88 9.07 8.23 -8.90
CA ILE A 88 7.63 8.42 -8.62
C ILE A 88 6.77 8.19 -9.86
N VAL A 89 7.26 8.55 -11.06
CA VAL A 89 6.57 8.29 -12.33
C VAL A 89 6.48 6.78 -12.61
N LEU A 90 7.57 6.05 -12.44
CA LEU A 90 7.57 4.59 -12.61
C LEU A 90 6.65 3.91 -11.59
N LEU A 91 6.65 4.38 -10.35
CA LEU A 91 5.77 3.85 -9.31
C LEU A 91 4.29 4.11 -9.63
N ALA A 92 3.96 5.27 -10.18
CA ALA A 92 2.61 5.55 -10.68
C ALA A 92 2.22 4.66 -11.85
N GLY A 93 3.12 4.46 -12.82
CA GLY A 93 2.92 3.52 -13.94
C GLY A 93 2.68 2.10 -13.44
N PHE A 94 3.46 1.66 -12.45
CA PHE A 94 3.27 0.35 -11.81
C PHE A 94 1.91 0.24 -11.11
N GLY A 95 1.48 1.27 -10.36
CA GLY A 95 0.16 1.30 -9.74
C GLY A 95 -0.99 1.19 -10.74
N VAL A 96 -0.91 1.92 -11.85
CA VAL A 96 -1.89 1.84 -12.95
C VAL A 96 -1.90 0.46 -13.59
N MET A 97 -0.73 -0.12 -13.83
CA MET A 97 -0.59 -1.48 -14.37
C MET A 97 -1.24 -2.51 -13.44
N LEU A 98 -1.01 -2.44 -12.13
CA LEU A 98 -1.64 -3.33 -11.16
C LEU A 98 -3.17 -3.21 -11.17
N ALA A 99 -3.69 -1.97 -11.17
CA ALA A 99 -5.13 -1.75 -11.25
C ALA A 99 -5.71 -2.33 -12.55
N TRP A 100 -5.04 -2.14 -13.69
CA TRP A 100 -5.50 -2.68 -14.96
C TRP A 100 -5.52 -4.22 -14.99
N VAL A 101 -4.46 -4.88 -14.52
CA VAL A 101 -4.40 -6.35 -14.45
C VAL A 101 -5.45 -6.90 -13.46
N CYS A 102 -5.66 -6.23 -12.33
CA CYS A 102 -6.69 -6.63 -11.38
C CYS A 102 -8.09 -6.50 -11.99
N LEU A 103 -8.34 -5.45 -12.77
CA LEU A 103 -9.59 -5.28 -13.51
C LEU A 103 -9.82 -6.42 -14.51
N THR A 104 -8.80 -6.85 -15.26
CA THR A 104 -8.95 -7.97 -16.20
C THR A 104 -9.30 -9.26 -15.46
N ILE A 105 -8.66 -9.54 -14.32
CA ILE A 105 -8.96 -10.71 -13.48
C ILE A 105 -10.41 -10.66 -12.94
N LEU A 106 -10.89 -9.47 -12.56
CA LEU A 106 -12.25 -9.29 -12.05
C LEU A 106 -13.30 -9.53 -13.15
N LEU A 107 -13.04 -9.06 -14.37
CA LEU A 107 -13.90 -9.29 -15.54
C LEU A 107 -13.95 -10.75 -15.94
N ASP A 108 -12.82 -11.45 -15.91
CA ASP A 108 -12.75 -12.89 -16.13
C ASP A 108 -13.56 -13.65 -15.06
N THR A 109 -13.39 -13.26 -13.79
CA THR A 109 -14.13 -13.85 -12.66
C THR A 109 -15.64 -13.66 -12.79
N LEU A 110 -16.07 -12.49 -13.26
CA LEU A 110 -17.47 -12.20 -13.58
C LEU A 110 -18.00 -13.10 -14.70
N THR A 111 -17.21 -13.29 -15.75
CA THR A 111 -17.60 -14.10 -16.92
C THR A 111 -17.70 -15.58 -16.57
N TYR A 112 -16.75 -16.10 -15.80
CA TYR A 112 -16.70 -17.51 -15.41
C TYR A 112 -17.52 -17.83 -14.16
N GLN A 113 -18.09 -16.83 -13.48
CA GLN A 113 -18.75 -16.95 -12.18
C GLN A 113 -17.91 -17.72 -11.16
N SER A 114 -16.60 -17.43 -11.11
CA SER A 114 -15.64 -18.23 -10.34
C SER A 114 -15.87 -18.15 -8.83
N THR A 115 -15.88 -19.31 -8.20
CA THR A 115 -15.94 -19.47 -6.73
C THR A 115 -14.62 -20.02 -6.20
N ALA A 116 -14.31 -19.72 -4.94
CA ALA A 116 -13.14 -20.30 -4.28
C ALA A 116 -13.25 -21.84 -4.23
N PRO A 117 -12.16 -22.60 -4.48
CA PRO A 117 -12.15 -24.07 -4.47
C PRO A 117 -12.05 -24.61 -3.04
N THR A 118 -12.95 -24.15 -2.18
CA THR A 118 -12.90 -24.32 -0.74
C THR A 118 -14.29 -24.58 -0.17
N PRO A 119 -14.43 -25.01 1.10
CA PRO A 119 -15.72 -25.39 1.67
C PRO A 119 -16.76 -24.26 1.64
N TRP A 120 -16.30 -23.00 1.69
CA TRP A 120 -17.18 -21.84 1.68
C TRP A 120 -17.64 -21.45 0.28
N ALA A 121 -16.99 -21.97 -0.77
CA ALA A 121 -17.30 -21.70 -2.18
C ALA A 121 -17.56 -20.21 -2.46
N THR A 122 -16.79 -19.33 -1.80
CA THR A 122 -17.05 -17.89 -1.79
C THR A 122 -16.97 -17.34 -3.21
N PRO A 123 -17.98 -16.59 -3.70
CA PRO A 123 -17.88 -15.90 -4.97
C PRO A 123 -16.70 -14.92 -4.95
N LEU A 124 -15.71 -15.13 -5.82
CA LEU A 124 -14.43 -14.40 -5.78
C LEU A 124 -14.59 -12.91 -6.11
N ILE A 125 -15.71 -12.52 -6.72
CA ILE A 125 -16.01 -11.13 -7.06
C ILE A 125 -16.00 -10.19 -5.86
N TYR A 126 -16.45 -10.66 -4.69
CA TYR A 126 -16.50 -9.83 -3.48
C TYR A 126 -15.09 -9.50 -2.95
N PRO A 127 -14.23 -10.49 -2.61
CA PRO A 127 -12.89 -10.20 -2.14
C PRO A 127 -12.03 -9.51 -3.22
N GLN A 128 -12.14 -9.92 -4.48
CA GLN A 128 -11.40 -9.28 -5.57
C GLN A 128 -11.86 -7.84 -5.81
N GLY A 129 -13.14 -7.53 -5.65
CA GLY A 129 -13.66 -6.17 -5.81
C GLY A 129 -13.10 -5.21 -4.76
N VAL A 130 -13.02 -5.64 -3.50
CA VAL A 130 -12.41 -4.83 -2.42
C VAL A 130 -10.91 -4.65 -2.65
N TRP A 131 -10.23 -5.71 -3.09
CA TRP A 131 -8.82 -5.64 -3.47
C TRP A 131 -8.58 -4.69 -4.64
N TYR A 132 -9.41 -4.75 -5.69
CA TYR A 132 -9.37 -3.83 -6.82
C TYR A 132 -9.56 -2.37 -6.39
N ALA A 133 -10.56 -2.10 -5.55
CA ALA A 133 -10.80 -0.75 -5.03
C ALA A 133 -9.58 -0.19 -4.29
N SER A 134 -8.90 -1.03 -3.51
CA SER A 134 -7.67 -0.66 -2.78
C SER A 134 -6.51 -0.35 -3.73
N LEU A 135 -6.34 -1.14 -4.80
CA LEU A 135 -5.35 -0.87 -5.85
C LEU A 135 -5.66 0.39 -6.66
N VAL A 136 -6.93 0.68 -6.93
CA VAL A 136 -7.35 1.92 -7.60
C VAL A 136 -7.00 3.13 -6.75
N VAL A 137 -7.24 3.08 -5.43
CA VAL A 137 -6.83 4.16 -4.52
C VAL A 137 -5.32 4.38 -4.58
N PHE A 138 -4.52 3.31 -4.52
CA PHE A 138 -3.06 3.40 -4.67
C PHE A 138 -2.67 4.04 -6.00
N ALA A 139 -3.24 3.58 -7.12
CA ALA A 139 -2.95 4.10 -8.45
C ALA A 139 -3.29 5.59 -8.58
N VAL A 140 -4.45 6.01 -8.08
CA VAL A 140 -4.88 7.43 -8.10
C VAL A 140 -3.93 8.31 -7.29
N VAL A 141 -3.56 7.88 -6.08
CA VAL A 141 -2.61 8.62 -5.23
C VAL A 141 -1.24 8.70 -5.90
N ALA A 142 -0.76 7.60 -6.47
CA ALA A 142 0.53 7.56 -7.16
C ALA A 142 0.55 8.47 -8.40
N VAL A 143 -0.50 8.45 -9.22
CA VAL A 143 -0.64 9.33 -10.38
C VAL A 143 -0.70 10.79 -9.95
N ALA A 144 -1.48 11.13 -8.92
CA ALA A 144 -1.53 12.51 -8.40
C ALA A 144 -0.15 12.99 -7.93
N MET A 145 0.61 12.13 -7.24
CA MET A 145 1.97 12.41 -6.81
C MET A 145 2.94 12.55 -7.98
N ALA A 146 2.84 11.71 -9.01
CA ALA A 146 3.67 11.80 -10.22
C ALA A 146 3.38 13.07 -11.04
N LEU A 147 2.10 13.47 -11.15
CA LEU A 147 1.71 14.72 -11.79
C LEU A 147 2.27 15.93 -11.04
N HIS A 148 2.18 15.94 -9.70
CA HIS A 148 2.78 17.01 -8.90
C HIS A 148 4.31 17.07 -9.05
N ALA A 149 4.99 15.92 -9.03
CA ALA A 149 6.43 15.86 -9.26
C ALA A 149 6.82 16.36 -10.66
N THR A 150 6.04 16.00 -11.68
CA THR A 150 6.27 16.46 -13.06
C THR A 150 6.06 17.96 -13.19
N ALA A 151 5.03 18.52 -12.55
CA ALA A 151 4.82 19.97 -12.50
C ALA A 151 5.99 20.71 -11.80
N LEU A 152 6.53 20.15 -10.71
CA LEU A 152 7.71 20.71 -10.04
C LEU A 152 8.96 20.67 -10.91
N LEU A 153 9.14 19.61 -11.69
CA LEU A 153 10.25 19.47 -12.63
C LEU A 153 10.16 20.53 -13.75
N LEU A 154 8.98 20.66 -14.37
CA LEU A 154 8.73 21.62 -15.46
C LEU A 154 8.81 23.08 -15.00
N THR A 155 8.45 23.37 -13.75
CA THR A 155 8.56 24.73 -13.17
C THR A 155 9.96 25.05 -12.63
N GLY A 156 10.93 24.15 -12.78
CA GLY A 156 12.31 24.36 -12.32
C GLY A 156 12.49 24.33 -10.80
N LYS A 157 11.49 23.89 -10.03
CA LYS A 157 11.52 23.84 -8.56
C LYS A 157 12.18 22.57 -8.04
N ALA A 158 13.42 22.31 -8.50
CA ALA A 158 14.17 21.08 -8.20
C ALA A 158 14.41 20.86 -6.69
N SER A 159 14.59 21.92 -5.90
CA SER A 159 14.77 21.81 -4.44
C SER A 159 13.52 21.26 -3.73
N VAL A 160 12.33 21.73 -4.14
CA VAL A 160 11.06 21.26 -3.59
C VAL A 160 10.79 19.82 -4.01
N LEU A 161 11.13 19.46 -5.26
CA LEU A 161 11.01 18.08 -5.74
C LEU A 161 11.88 17.13 -4.92
N ASN A 162 13.16 17.46 -4.72
CA ASN A 162 14.05 16.60 -3.92
C ASN A 162 13.64 16.52 -2.45
N ARG A 163 13.15 17.61 -1.86
CA ARG A 163 12.63 17.55 -0.48
C ARG A 163 11.36 16.72 -0.37
N THR A 164 10.51 16.72 -1.39
CA THR A 164 9.18 16.06 -1.35
C THR A 164 9.23 14.62 -1.85
N TYR A 165 10.10 14.30 -2.80
CA TYR A 165 10.18 12.98 -3.43
C TYR A 165 11.54 12.31 -3.27
N GLY A 166 12.54 13.02 -2.77
CA GLY A 166 13.81 12.43 -2.38
C GLY A 166 13.70 11.59 -1.10
N PRO A 167 14.81 10.95 -0.71
CA PRO A 167 14.86 10.15 0.50
C PRO A 167 14.58 11.01 1.73
N ARG A 168 14.00 10.41 2.79
CA ARG A 168 13.85 11.12 4.07
C ARG A 168 15.25 11.32 4.64
N GLU A 169 15.69 12.56 4.78
CA GLU A 169 16.97 12.83 5.44
C GLU A 169 16.88 12.31 6.88
N THR A 170 17.93 11.62 7.36
CA THR A 170 18.04 11.12 8.74
C THR A 170 17.78 12.21 9.78
N VAL A 171 18.05 13.47 9.44
CA VAL A 171 17.79 14.66 10.27
C VAL A 171 16.28 14.91 10.45
N GLU A 172 15.46 14.65 9.43
CA GLU A 172 14.01 14.81 9.48
C GLU A 172 13.35 13.67 10.28
N GLU A 173 13.93 12.47 10.23
CA GLU A 173 13.54 11.32 11.07
C GLU A 173 13.86 11.56 12.55
N ILE A 174 15.09 12.02 12.86
CA ILE A 174 15.48 12.39 14.23
C ILE A 174 14.62 13.54 14.77
N LYS A 175 14.25 14.51 13.92
CA LYS A 175 13.41 15.64 14.32
C LYS A 175 11.95 15.24 14.55
N ASP A 176 11.40 14.35 13.72
CA ASP A 176 10.08 13.77 13.92
C ASP A 176 10.06 12.93 15.24
N GLU A 177 11.10 12.14 15.54
CA GLU A 177 11.22 11.40 16.81
C GLU A 177 11.34 12.31 18.04
N LEU A 178 12.13 13.37 17.97
CA LEU A 178 12.25 14.37 19.04
C LEU A 178 10.93 15.07 19.32
N GLN A 179 10.15 15.40 18.28
CA GLN A 179 8.83 16.02 18.44
C GLN A 179 7.78 15.07 19.02
N ASP A 180 7.86 13.78 18.73
CA ASP A 180 6.99 12.76 19.32
C ASP A 180 7.34 12.47 20.79
N LEU A 181 8.62 12.61 21.17
CA LEU A 181 9.05 12.56 22.58
C LEU A 181 8.56 13.76 23.38
N ASP A 182 8.62 14.97 22.83
CA ASP A 182 8.12 16.20 23.47
C ASP A 182 6.59 16.21 23.63
N ARG A 183 5.87 15.33 22.93
CA ARG A 183 4.41 15.18 22.99
C ARG A 183 3.92 14.12 23.97
N ARG A 184 4.82 13.33 24.56
CA ARG A 184 4.51 12.34 25.61
C ARG A 184 4.67 12.93 26.99
#